data_AF-A0A8T4SCJ6-F1
#
_entry.id   AF-A0A8T4SCJ6-F1
#
_cell.length_a   1.000
_cell.length_b   1.000
_cell.length_c   1.000
_cell.angle_alpha   90.00
_cell.angle_beta   90.00
_cell.angle_gamma   90.00
#
_symmetry.space_group_name_H-M   'P 1'
#
loop_
_entity.id
_entity.type
_entity.pdbx_description
1 polymer ?
#
loop_
_entity_poly.entity_id
_entity_poly.type
_entity_poly.pdbx_seq_one_letter_code
_entity_poly.pdbx_strand_id
1 'polypeptide(L)'
;MELIRAKMLLKGYNASGLGAHEAEVSYLRVLGFNENDVQFADRLRYFRNGMLYYGTILDEEYAKKVLEFTKKIYSRLKNNG
;
A
#
# COMPACT_ATOMS: atom_id res chain seq x y z
N MET A 1 -4.72 2.09 -1.04
CA MET A 1 -4.70 1.55 -2.42
C MET A 1 -5.22 2.58 -3.42
N GLU A 2 -6.38 3.21 -3.19
CA GLU A 2 -6.96 4.17 -4.15
C GLU A 2 -6.04 5.31 -4.59
N LEU A 3 -5.24 5.92 -3.70
CA LEU A 3 -4.30 6.97 -4.10
C LEU A 3 -3.19 6.45 -5.04
N ILE A 4 -2.76 5.20 -4.85
CA ILE A 4 -1.77 4.56 -5.72
C ILE A 4 -2.41 4.28 -7.08
N ARG A 5 -3.63 3.72 -7.09
CA ARG A 5 -4.40 3.48 -8.32
C ARG A 5 -4.67 4.77 -9.10
N ALA A 6 -4.98 5.87 -8.43
CA ALA A 6 -5.13 7.18 -9.07
C ALA A 6 -3.84 7.62 -9.78
N LYS A 7 -2.68 7.48 -9.13
CA LYS A 7 -1.38 7.78 -9.76
C LYS A 7 -1.05 6.84 -10.93
N MET A 8 -1.39 5.55 -10.81
CA MET A 8 -1.27 4.59 -11.92
C MET A 8 -2.08 5.04 -13.13
N LEU A 9 -3.35 5.39 -12.93
CA LEU A 9 -4.26 5.85 -13.99
C LEU A 9 -3.74 7.13 -14.67
N LEU A 10 -3.21 8.10 -13.90
CA LEU A 10 -2.58 9.31 -14.45
C LEU A 10 -1.36 9.02 -15.35
N LYS A 11 -0.74 7.84 -15.22
CA LYS A 11 0.37 7.38 -16.06
C LYS A 11 -0.07 6.35 -17.13
N GLY A 12 -1.37 6.15 -17.33
CA GLY A 12 -1.93 5.23 -18.31
C GLY A 12 -1.96 3.76 -17.88
N TYR A 13 -1.67 3.46 -16.62
CA TYR A 13 -1.74 2.09 -16.08
C TYR A 13 -3.11 1.81 -15.46
N ASN A 14 -3.55 0.55 -15.54
CA ASN A 14 -4.76 0.06 -14.89
C ASN A 14 -4.47 -1.25 -14.13
N ALA A 15 -5.15 -1.48 -13.02
CA ALA A 15 -5.07 -2.70 -12.23
C ALA A 15 -6.48 -3.13 -11.78
N SER A 16 -6.93 -4.28 -12.29
CA SER A 16 -8.26 -4.84 -12.01
C SER A 16 -8.21 -6.38 -11.97
N GLY A 17 -9.20 -7.01 -11.33
CA GLY A 17 -9.28 -8.46 -11.21
C GLY A 17 -8.22 -9.08 -10.27
N LEU A 18 -7.89 -10.35 -10.53
CA LEU A 18 -6.90 -11.10 -9.76
C LEU A 18 -5.52 -10.43 -9.88
N GLY A 19 -4.87 -10.17 -8.75
CA GLY A 19 -3.55 -9.51 -8.73
C GLY A 19 -3.59 -7.98 -8.74
N ALA A 20 -4.77 -7.36 -8.72
CA ALA A 20 -4.88 -5.91 -8.79
C ALA A 20 -4.17 -5.20 -7.62
N HIS A 21 -4.29 -5.75 -6.41
CA HIS A 21 -3.65 -5.16 -5.23
C HIS A 21 -2.14 -5.35 -5.22
N GLU A 22 -1.66 -6.48 -5.73
CA GLU A 22 -0.23 -6.76 -5.93
C GLU A 22 0.38 -5.81 -6.96
N ALA A 23 -0.33 -5.52 -8.05
CA ALA A 23 0.08 -4.54 -9.05
C ALA A 23 0.19 -3.12 -8.46
N GLU A 24 -0.80 -2.71 -7.66
CA GLU A 24 -0.76 -1.45 -6.92
C GLU A 24 0.46 -1.37 -5.98
N VAL A 25 0.74 -2.43 -5.21
CA VAL A 25 1.93 -2.47 -4.34
C VAL A 25 3.22 -2.39 -5.16
N SER A 26 3.32 -3.14 -6.25
CA SER A 26 4.49 -3.13 -7.13
C SER A 26 4.76 -1.74 -7.72
N TYR A 27 3.70 -0.99 -8.02
CA TYR A 27 3.81 0.37 -8.57
C TYR A 27 4.50 1.36 -7.61
N LEU A 28 4.56 1.08 -6.30
CA LEU A 28 5.34 1.88 -5.36
C LEU A 28 6.83 1.96 -5.77
N ARG A 29 7.38 0.93 -6.42
CA ARG A 29 8.74 0.97 -6.99
C ARG A 29 8.88 2.03 -8.08
N VAL A 30 7.88 2.15 -8.94
CA VAL A 30 7.82 3.18 -10.01
C VAL A 30 7.72 4.58 -9.39
N LEU A 31 7.08 4.70 -8.23
CA LEU A 31 7.01 5.94 -7.45
C LEU A 31 8.28 6.22 -6.61
N GLY A 32 9.33 5.41 -6.74
CA GLY A 32 10.63 5.62 -6.10
C GLY A 32 10.68 5.20 -4.63
N PHE A 33 9.73 4.39 -4.14
CA PHE A 33 9.83 3.80 -2.82
C PHE A 33 10.91 2.73 -2.79
N ASN A 34 11.63 2.63 -1.66
CA ASN A 34 12.62 1.57 -1.48
C ASN A 34 11.95 0.22 -1.22
N GLU A 35 12.70 -0.86 -1.39
CA GLU A 35 12.15 -2.21 -1.30
C GLU A 35 11.59 -2.54 0.10
N ASN A 36 12.18 -2.00 1.17
CA ASN A 36 11.66 -2.15 2.53
C ASN A 36 10.25 -1.55 2.67
N ASP A 37 10.02 -0.37 2.09
CA ASP A 37 8.71 0.27 2.09
C ASP A 37 7.70 -0.55 1.26
N VAL A 38 8.12 -1.09 0.11
CA VAL A 38 7.27 -1.92 -0.76
C VAL A 38 6.86 -3.22 -0.06
N GLN A 39 7.81 -3.92 0.57
CA GLN A 39 7.54 -5.14 1.34
C GLN A 39 6.63 -4.88 2.54
N PHE A 40 6.77 -3.72 3.19
CA PHE A 40 5.87 -3.35 4.28
C PHE A 40 4.45 -3.10 3.76
N ALA A 41 4.29 -2.42 2.63
CA ALA A 41 2.99 -2.21 1.99
C ALA A 41 2.32 -3.54 1.60
N ASP A 42 3.08 -4.52 1.09
CA ASP A 42 2.53 -5.84 0.76
C ASP A 42 2.05 -6.60 2.01
N ARG A 43 2.84 -6.58 3.09
CA ARG A 43 2.41 -7.14 4.38
C ARG A 43 1.15 -6.46 4.91
N LEU A 44 1.06 -5.14 4.80
CA LEU A 44 -0.15 -4.41 5.19
C LEU A 44 -1.36 -4.81 4.36
N ARG A 45 -1.20 -5.02 3.04
CA ARG A 45 -2.25 -5.56 2.16
C ARG A 45 -2.72 -6.93 2.63
N TYR A 46 -1.79 -7.83 2.97
CA TYR A 46 -2.09 -9.14 3.52
C TYR A 46 -2.90 -9.05 4.83
N PHE A 47 -2.43 -8.24 5.78
CA PHE A 47 -3.14 -8.05 7.06
C PHE A 47 -4.51 -7.40 6.88
N ARG A 48 -4.66 -6.44 5.97
CA ARG A 48 -5.95 -5.81 5.66
C ARG A 48 -6.95 -6.84 5.13
N ASN A 49 -6.52 -7.78 4.29
CA ASN A 49 -7.36 -8.88 3.85
C ASN A 49 -7.68 -9.84 5.02
N GLY A 50 -6.70 -10.11 5.89
CA GLY A 50 -6.89 -10.86 7.13
C GLY A 50 -7.96 -10.29 8.04
N MET A 51 -7.88 -8.99 8.32
CA MET A 51 -8.84 -8.23 9.13
C MET A 51 -10.23 -8.27 8.50
N LEU A 52 -10.33 -8.01 7.18
CA LEU A 52 -11.61 -7.91 6.48
C LEU A 52 -12.35 -9.25 6.39
N TYR A 53 -11.65 -10.34 6.09
CA TYR A 53 -12.28 -11.63 5.79
C TYR A 53 -12.26 -12.61 6.96
N TYR A 54 -11.31 -12.48 7.88
CA TYR A 54 -11.09 -13.47 8.94
C TYR A 54 -11.07 -12.86 10.35
N GLY A 55 -11.31 -11.56 10.50
CA GLY A 55 -11.33 -10.89 11.80
C GLY A 55 -9.97 -10.90 12.51
N THR A 56 -8.87 -10.96 11.75
CA THR A 56 -7.51 -10.87 12.34
C THR A 56 -7.37 -9.62 13.19
N ILE A 57 -6.75 -9.72 14.36
CA ILE A 57 -6.47 -8.58 15.24
C ILE A 57 -4.95 -8.37 15.27
N LEU A 58 -4.53 -7.12 15.11
CA LEU A 58 -3.13 -6.72 15.24
C LEU A 58 -2.88 -6.26 16.67
N ASP A 59 -1.71 -6.59 17.21
CA ASP A 59 -1.28 -6.02 18.48
C ASP A 59 -1.00 -4.51 18.37
N GLU A 60 -0.95 -3.84 19.52
CA GLU A 60 -0.76 -2.40 19.59
C GLU A 60 0.57 -1.94 18.98
N GLU A 61 1.64 -2.72 19.15
CA GLU A 61 2.96 -2.38 18.65
C GLU A 61 2.96 -2.36 17.11
N TYR A 62 2.37 -3.38 16.50
CA TYR A 62 2.24 -3.48 15.06
C TYR A 62 1.29 -2.42 14.51
N ALA A 63 0.18 -2.13 15.20
CA ALA A 63 -0.73 -1.03 14.84
C ALA A 63 0.01 0.32 14.80
N LYS A 64 0.88 0.60 15.78
CA LYS A 64 1.74 1.79 15.80
C LYS A 64 2.69 1.85 14.60
N LYS A 65 3.33 0.72 14.24
CA LYS A 65 4.21 0.63 13.05
C LYS A 65 3.43 0.94 11.75
N VAL A 66 2.21 0.43 11.62
CA VAL A 66 1.34 0.70 10.46
C VAL A 66 0.97 2.18 10.38
N LEU A 67 0.64 2.81 11.50
CA LEU A 67 0.32 4.24 11.57
C LEU A 67 1.50 5.11 11.12
N GLU A 68 2.70 4.85 11.65
CA GLU A 68 3.90 5.60 11.28
C GLU A 68 4.27 5.40 9.81
N PHE A 69 4.18 4.16 9.32
CA PHE A 69 4.36 3.86 7.90
C PHE A 69 3.37 4.62 7.02
N THR A 70 2.09 4.63 7.38
CA THR A 70 1.04 5.29 6.60
C THR A 70 1.25 6.80 6.53
N LYS A 71 1.68 7.45 7.62
CA LYS A 71 2.05 8.87 7.63
C LYS A 71 3.19 9.18 6.65
N LYS A 72 4.25 8.36 6.68
CA LYS A 72 5.41 8.49 5.78
C LYS A 72 5.01 8.32 4.31
N ILE A 73 4.24 7.28 3.99
CA ILE A 73 3.79 6.99 2.63
C ILE A 73 2.83 8.07 2.14
N TYR A 74 1.86 8.47 2.94
CA TYR A 74 0.87 9.47 2.55
C TYR A 74 1.52 10.81 2.22
N SER A 75 2.48 11.27 3.04
CA SER A 75 3.23 12.50 2.76
C SER A 75 3.95 12.44 1.41
N ARG A 76 4.63 11.33 1.12
CA ARG A 76 5.31 11.12 -0.18
C ARG A 76 4.33 11.06 -1.35
N LEU A 77 3.22 10.34 -1.22
CA LEU A 77 2.23 10.21 -2.27
C LEU A 77 1.49 11.54 -2.53
N LYS A 78 1.25 12.35 -1.50
CA LYS A 78 0.60 13.65 -1.63
C LYS A 78 1.52 14.69 -2.29
N ASN A 79 2.81 14.66 -2.00
CA ASN A 79 3.75 15.69 -2.44
C ASN A 79 4.44 15.39 -3.79
N ASN A 80 4.41 14.14 -4.27
CA ASN A 80 4.92 13.77 -5.61
C ASN A 80 3.84 13.97 -6.68
N GLY A 81 3.41 15.20 -6.89
CA GLY A 81 2.54 15.64 -7.99
C GLY A 81 3.36 16.12 -9.18
#